data_AF-A0A9E2VPF3-F1
#
_entry.id   AF-A0A9E2VPF3-F1
#
_cell.length_a   1.000
_cell.length_b   1.000
_cell.length_c   1.000
_cell.angle_alpha   90.00
_cell.angle_beta   90.00
_cell.angle_gamma   90.00
#
_symmetry.space_group_name_H-M   'P 1'
#
loop_
_entity.id
_entity.type
_entity.pdbx_description
1 polymer ?
#
loop_
_entity_poly.entity_id
_entity_poly.type
_entity_poly.pdbx_seq_one_letter_code
_entity_poly.pdbx_strand_id
1 'polypeptide(L)'
;PPPPGFTIPLHDDVTAYGDHTVLLTLRNPSSNLVLGALSNAVLTIRNDNTAAGVQVGLNGPVNTMVVQPDGKVVIGGEFTLVDGRSRNHLARLNSDTTLDPTFDPGTGTDASVLALALQADERIIVGGAFTNLNGVYCGRIARLNPDGSVDRSFDSGLGWSGPINPSVNPGVTAVAVQSDGRILTGGSLTNFNGTQRPGIARLNPDGSLDTGFVPEVRCFKVTGLVGSPDGQTLVAGTLGLTPVGVDAGLVRLNTDGTVDTNFSVTNFYFGDVTCMAVEPNGDILAAPYGGFGPTLPAIKPNGIEDPAFRMSSVSGWVGDITIQNDGKILVTSGPYGSLFSYEGWYYTLLRLNPDGSVDATFQGLRYPSITNTYNVSMTVDKTAALPDGTILVTGTFSEGATRPPFYLWRLNPDGSGVQDLHFLPPVRLPNGQLHLALRGQWSKPYALQVSEDLTNWITVATNDRPHVPIGYIDSSAPGFRQRFYRVH
;
A
#
# COMPACT_ATOMS: atom_id res chain seq x y z
N PRO A 1 -5.84 3.34 -54.95
CA PRO A 1 -5.11 4.25 -54.03
C PRO A 1 -5.92 4.47 -52.74
N PRO A 2 -5.32 4.27 -51.55
CA PRO A 2 -5.96 4.74 -50.33
C PRO A 2 -6.22 6.25 -50.43
N PRO A 3 -7.28 6.77 -49.79
CA PRO A 3 -7.55 8.20 -49.79
C PRO A 3 -6.31 8.96 -49.26
N PRO A 4 -6.04 10.19 -49.74
CA PRO A 4 -4.94 10.99 -49.23
C PRO A 4 -5.15 11.23 -47.73
N GLY A 5 -4.30 10.60 -46.93
CA GLY A 5 -4.18 10.86 -45.50
C GLY A 5 -3.03 11.82 -45.25
N PHE A 6 -3.09 12.54 -44.14
CA PHE A 6 -1.95 13.27 -43.59
C PHE A 6 -1.61 12.67 -42.23
N THR A 7 -0.32 12.63 -41.91
CA THR A 7 0.17 12.14 -40.61
C THR A 7 0.52 13.34 -39.76
N ILE A 8 -0.04 13.41 -38.54
CA ILE A 8 0.40 14.36 -37.51
C ILE A 8 1.29 13.56 -36.55
N PRO A 9 2.61 13.82 -36.47
CA PRO A 9 3.44 13.24 -35.43
C PRO A 9 3.04 13.86 -34.08
N LEU A 10 2.71 13.00 -33.11
CA LEU A 10 2.55 13.41 -31.72
C LEU A 10 3.91 13.31 -31.05
N HIS A 11 4.40 14.44 -30.55
CA HIS A 11 5.62 14.53 -29.77
C HIS A 11 5.22 14.65 -28.31
N ASP A 12 5.36 13.54 -27.58
CA ASP A 12 5.07 13.48 -26.16
C ASP A 12 6.25 14.07 -25.36
N ASP A 13 5.94 14.93 -24.37
CA ASP A 13 6.91 15.58 -23.49
C ASP A 13 6.37 15.69 -22.06
N VAL A 14 7.22 15.65 -21.04
CA VAL A 14 6.80 15.58 -19.62
C VAL A 14 6.21 16.88 -19.04
N THR A 15 5.91 17.88 -19.86
CA THR A 15 5.40 19.18 -19.41
C THR A 15 3.87 19.14 -19.34
N ALA A 16 3.31 19.54 -18.20
CA ALA A 16 1.86 19.59 -18.00
C ALA A 16 1.23 20.76 -18.77
N TYR A 17 0.79 20.50 -20.01
CA TYR A 17 -0.10 21.37 -20.77
C TYR A 17 -1.57 20.91 -20.66
N GLY A 18 -2.53 21.80 -20.91
CA GLY A 18 -3.94 21.40 -21.06
C GLY A 18 -4.20 20.69 -22.40
N ASP A 19 -5.44 20.21 -22.60
CA ASP A 19 -5.87 19.63 -23.87
C ASP A 19 -5.52 20.54 -25.05
N HIS A 20 -4.94 19.96 -26.10
CA HIS A 20 -4.61 20.68 -27.32
C HIS A 20 -5.69 20.45 -28.37
N THR A 21 -6.05 21.51 -29.09
CA THR A 21 -7.05 21.43 -30.16
C THR A 21 -6.43 21.79 -31.50
N VAL A 22 -6.75 20.98 -32.51
CA VAL A 22 -6.39 21.22 -33.91
C VAL A 22 -7.67 21.48 -34.67
N LEU A 23 -7.78 22.67 -35.26
CA LEU A 23 -8.89 23.00 -36.15
C LEU A 23 -8.60 22.46 -37.55
N LEU A 24 -9.42 21.52 -38.00
CA LEU A 24 -9.39 20.96 -39.34
C LEU A 24 -10.41 21.70 -40.20
N THR A 25 -9.96 22.45 -41.20
CA THR A 25 -10.84 23.16 -42.14
C THR A 25 -10.69 22.59 -43.55
N LEU A 26 -11.80 22.15 -44.14
CA LEU A 26 -11.84 21.81 -45.56
C LEU A 26 -11.92 23.08 -46.41
N ARG A 27 -11.03 23.23 -47.41
CA ARG A 27 -11.00 24.36 -48.36
C ARG A 27 -10.71 23.87 -49.77
N ASN A 28 -11.05 24.68 -50.76
CA ASN A 28 -10.76 24.44 -52.19
C ASN A 28 -11.24 23.06 -52.70
N PRO A 29 -12.56 22.78 -52.64
CA PRO A 29 -13.09 21.58 -53.28
C PRO A 29 -12.75 21.60 -54.78
N SER A 30 -12.45 20.43 -55.36
CA SER A 30 -12.18 20.33 -56.80
C SER A 30 -13.36 20.84 -57.63
N SER A 31 -13.08 21.40 -58.81
CA SER A 31 -14.07 22.13 -59.60
C SER A 31 -15.31 21.27 -59.84
N ASN A 32 -16.45 21.77 -59.35
CA ASN A 32 -17.83 21.24 -59.35
C ASN A 32 -18.35 20.70 -58.00
N LEU A 33 -17.55 20.71 -56.93
CA LEU A 33 -18.01 20.35 -55.57
C LEU A 33 -18.24 21.59 -54.69
N VAL A 34 -19.33 21.60 -53.93
CA VAL A 34 -19.63 22.63 -52.92
C VAL A 34 -19.38 22.02 -51.55
N LEU A 35 -18.62 22.70 -50.68
CA LEU A 35 -18.45 22.27 -49.29
C LEU A 35 -19.79 22.36 -48.56
N GLY A 36 -20.15 21.32 -47.81
CA GLY A 36 -21.33 21.32 -46.95
C GLY A 36 -21.22 22.34 -45.80
N ALA A 37 -22.32 22.55 -45.07
CA ALA A 37 -22.40 23.52 -43.97
C ALA A 37 -21.36 23.30 -42.85
N LEU A 38 -20.86 22.07 -42.70
CA LEU A 38 -19.78 21.71 -41.79
C LEU A 38 -18.47 21.61 -42.58
N SER A 39 -17.75 22.72 -42.68
CA SER A 39 -16.42 22.79 -43.29
C SER A 39 -15.29 22.75 -42.25
N ASN A 40 -15.63 22.63 -40.97
CA ASN A 40 -14.69 22.64 -39.86
C ASN A 40 -14.95 21.46 -38.92
N ALA A 41 -13.88 20.85 -38.40
CA ALA A 41 -13.90 19.91 -37.30
C ALA A 41 -12.80 20.29 -36.30
N VAL A 42 -13.03 20.05 -35.01
CA VAL A 42 -12.00 20.20 -33.98
C VAL A 42 -11.54 18.80 -33.58
N LEU A 43 -10.26 18.51 -33.78
CA LEU A 43 -9.60 17.36 -33.19
C LEU A 43 -9.05 17.80 -31.84
N THR A 44 -9.56 17.23 -30.76
CA THR A 44 -8.99 17.39 -29.42
C THR A 44 -8.01 16.26 -29.15
N ILE A 45 -6.76 16.62 -28.91
CA ILE A 45 -5.73 15.71 -28.41
C ILE A 45 -5.69 15.91 -26.90
N ARG A 46 -6.16 14.90 -26.17
CA ARG A 46 -6.10 14.90 -24.70
C ARG A 46 -4.65 14.70 -24.27
N ASN A 47 -4.16 15.57 -23.40
CA ASN A 47 -2.87 15.38 -22.77
C ASN A 47 -3.06 14.49 -21.53
N ASP A 48 -2.49 13.29 -21.53
CA ASP A 48 -2.49 12.37 -20.39
C ASP A 48 -1.21 12.45 -19.55
N ASN A 49 -0.38 13.50 -19.73
CA ASN A 49 0.80 13.79 -18.90
C ASN A 49 0.47 14.30 -17.50
N THR A 50 -0.57 13.73 -16.87
CA THR A 50 -0.52 13.44 -15.45
C THR A 50 0.53 12.34 -15.26
N ALA A 51 1.73 12.71 -14.81
CA ALA A 51 2.84 11.82 -14.47
C ALA A 51 2.41 10.36 -14.23
N ALA A 52 2.48 9.53 -15.27
CA ALA A 52 2.19 8.12 -15.19
C ALA A 52 3.47 7.42 -14.72
N GLY A 53 3.46 6.96 -13.46
CA GLY A 53 4.59 6.31 -12.79
C GLY A 53 5.13 7.05 -11.56
N VAL A 54 4.29 7.77 -10.81
CA VAL A 54 4.77 8.49 -9.62
C VAL A 54 5.08 7.52 -8.48
N GLN A 55 6.37 7.35 -8.18
CA GLN A 55 6.79 7.06 -6.80
C GLN A 55 6.24 8.17 -5.92
N VAL A 56 5.26 7.82 -5.08
CA VAL A 56 4.71 8.79 -4.13
C VAL A 56 5.80 9.09 -3.10
N GLY A 57 6.30 10.32 -3.10
CA GLY A 57 7.26 10.80 -2.12
C GLY A 57 6.60 10.93 -0.76
N LEU A 58 6.63 9.86 0.03
CA LEU A 58 6.15 9.83 1.41
C LEU A 58 7.30 10.20 2.36
N ASN A 59 7.02 11.00 3.37
CA ASN A 59 8.02 11.34 4.41
C ASN A 59 7.89 10.51 5.69
N GLY A 60 7.01 9.50 5.69
CA GLY A 60 6.76 8.60 6.80
C GLY A 60 6.12 7.28 6.33
N PRO A 61 6.07 6.27 7.20
CA PRO A 61 5.49 4.97 6.87
C PRO A 61 3.98 5.05 6.62
N VAL A 62 3.50 4.13 5.78
CA VAL A 62 2.09 3.82 5.61
C VAL A 62 1.80 2.59 6.46
N ASN A 63 0.86 2.70 7.38
CA ASN A 63 0.49 1.63 8.31
C ASN A 63 -0.70 0.82 7.79
N THR A 64 -1.52 1.40 6.91
CA THR A 64 -2.74 0.78 6.40
C THR A 64 -3.11 1.34 5.03
N MET A 65 -3.73 0.51 4.20
CA MET A 65 -4.26 0.88 2.90
C MET A 65 -5.62 0.20 2.71
N VAL A 66 -6.54 0.86 2.02
CA VAL A 66 -7.79 0.25 1.55
C VAL A 66 -8.03 0.62 0.10
N VAL A 67 -8.32 -0.38 -0.73
CA VAL A 67 -8.62 -0.22 -2.15
C VAL A 67 -10.12 0.01 -2.32
N GLN A 68 -10.48 1.03 -3.11
CA GLN A 68 -11.85 1.35 -3.47
C GLN A 68 -12.26 0.64 -4.78
N PRO A 69 -13.57 0.41 -5.03
CA PRO A 69 -14.04 -0.25 -6.24
C PRO A 69 -13.62 0.41 -7.56
N ASP A 70 -13.39 1.73 -7.54
CA ASP A 70 -12.93 2.51 -8.69
C ASP A 70 -11.40 2.41 -8.93
N GLY A 71 -10.70 1.60 -8.12
CA GLY A 71 -9.25 1.41 -8.19
C GLY A 71 -8.45 2.49 -7.45
N LYS A 72 -9.09 3.48 -6.84
CA LYS A 72 -8.42 4.43 -5.94
C LYS A 72 -8.00 3.73 -4.65
N VAL A 73 -7.01 4.31 -3.97
CA VAL A 73 -6.47 3.73 -2.73
C VAL A 73 -6.39 4.79 -1.65
N VAL A 74 -7.04 4.55 -0.52
CA VAL A 74 -6.90 5.40 0.67
C VAL A 74 -5.78 4.84 1.51
N ILE A 75 -4.80 5.69 1.84
CA ILE A 75 -3.62 5.35 2.62
C ILE A 75 -3.66 6.07 3.97
N GLY A 76 -3.28 5.35 5.03
CA GLY A 76 -3.18 5.86 6.40
C GLY A 76 -1.84 5.50 7.02
N GLY A 77 -1.22 6.42 7.75
CA GLY A 77 0.12 6.18 8.30
C GLY A 77 0.65 7.29 9.18
N GLU A 78 1.98 7.40 9.27
CA GLU A 78 2.69 8.45 10.03
C GLU A 78 3.24 9.57 9.13
N PHE A 79 3.05 9.47 7.81
CA PHE A 79 3.44 10.52 6.86
C PHE A 79 2.68 11.83 7.14
N THR A 80 3.31 12.95 6.79
CA THR A 80 2.72 14.30 6.78
C THR A 80 2.83 14.98 5.41
N LEU A 81 3.55 14.35 4.48
CA LEU A 81 3.71 14.78 3.10
C LEU A 81 3.47 13.61 2.14
N VAL A 82 2.78 13.92 1.04
CA VAL A 82 2.54 13.04 -0.11
C VAL A 82 2.88 13.87 -1.35
N ASP A 83 3.93 13.51 -2.07
CA ASP A 83 4.43 14.26 -3.24
C ASP A 83 4.70 15.74 -2.96
N GLY A 84 5.28 16.02 -1.78
CA GLY A 84 5.56 17.38 -1.33
C GLY A 84 4.33 18.20 -0.93
N ARG A 85 3.12 17.64 -1.01
CA ARG A 85 1.88 18.27 -0.54
C ARG A 85 1.56 17.82 0.88
N SER A 86 1.11 18.74 1.71
CA SER A 86 0.71 18.44 3.09
C SER A 86 -0.51 17.52 3.10
N ARG A 87 -0.33 16.35 3.71
CA ARG A 87 -1.37 15.35 3.96
C ARG A 87 -1.00 14.68 5.27
N ASN A 88 -1.63 15.10 6.37
CA ASN A 88 -1.34 14.58 7.69
C ASN A 88 -2.04 13.23 7.87
N HIS A 89 -1.23 12.16 7.82
CA HIS A 89 -1.55 10.79 8.19
C HIS A 89 -2.65 10.09 7.37
N LEU A 90 -3.29 10.81 6.45
CA LEU A 90 -4.36 10.30 5.60
C LEU A 90 -4.33 10.96 4.22
N ALA A 91 -4.43 10.15 3.18
CA ALA A 91 -4.55 10.62 1.80
C ALA A 91 -5.30 9.59 0.95
N ARG A 92 -5.84 10.02 -0.19
CA ARG A 92 -6.29 9.12 -1.25
C ARG A 92 -5.41 9.29 -2.48
N LEU A 93 -5.12 8.17 -3.13
CA LEU A 93 -4.40 8.08 -4.38
C LEU A 93 -5.37 7.63 -5.48
N ASN A 94 -5.17 8.13 -6.68
CA ASN A 94 -5.80 7.64 -7.89
C ASN A 94 -5.26 6.24 -8.25
N SER A 95 -5.89 5.56 -9.20
CA SER A 95 -5.46 4.24 -9.69
C SER A 95 -4.08 4.25 -10.36
N ASP A 96 -3.64 5.42 -10.83
CA ASP A 96 -2.28 5.67 -11.34
C ASP A 96 -1.28 6.05 -10.25
N THR A 97 -1.67 5.90 -8.98
CA THR A 97 -0.94 6.24 -7.76
C THR A 97 -0.65 7.73 -7.53
N THR A 98 -1.17 8.64 -8.36
CA THR A 98 -1.07 10.09 -8.10
C THR A 98 -1.97 10.50 -6.93
N LEU A 99 -1.59 11.54 -6.17
CA LEU A 99 -2.45 12.07 -5.10
C LEU A 99 -3.79 12.58 -5.67
N ASP A 100 -4.90 12.07 -5.14
CA ASP A 100 -6.25 12.53 -5.50
C ASP A 100 -6.57 13.87 -4.80
N PRO A 101 -6.71 14.98 -5.56
CA PRO A 101 -7.03 16.28 -4.99
C PRO A 101 -8.51 16.40 -4.56
N THR A 102 -9.39 15.51 -5.04
CA THR A 102 -10.83 15.52 -4.72
C THR A 102 -11.15 14.90 -3.36
N PHE A 103 -10.16 14.26 -2.73
CA PHE A 103 -10.25 13.78 -1.36
C PHE A 103 -9.58 14.78 -0.41
N ASP A 104 -10.38 15.40 0.46
CA ASP A 104 -9.90 16.43 1.38
C ASP A 104 -10.28 16.14 2.85
N PRO A 105 -9.36 15.54 3.62
CA PRO A 105 -9.53 15.37 5.06
C PRO A 105 -9.24 16.66 5.85
N GLY A 106 -9.14 17.82 5.20
CA GLY A 106 -8.80 19.10 5.80
C GLY A 106 -7.41 19.06 6.42
N THR A 107 -7.29 19.37 7.71
CA THR A 107 -5.98 19.30 8.40
C THR A 107 -5.49 17.88 8.66
N GLY A 108 -6.26 16.84 8.31
CA GLY A 108 -5.96 15.45 8.62
C GLY A 108 -6.13 15.12 10.11
N THR A 109 -5.48 14.06 10.56
CA THR A 109 -5.49 13.65 11.98
C THR A 109 -4.32 14.27 12.76
N ASP A 110 -4.43 14.31 14.09
CA ASP A 110 -3.38 14.80 15.00
C ASP A 110 -2.31 13.75 15.38
N ALA A 111 -2.53 12.48 14.99
CA ALA A 111 -1.55 11.40 15.12
C ALA A 111 -1.81 10.29 14.08
N SER A 112 -0.98 9.25 14.11
CA SER A 112 -0.95 8.16 13.12
C SER A 112 -2.31 7.49 12.92
N VAL A 113 -2.66 7.27 11.64
CA VAL A 113 -3.74 6.35 11.23
C VAL A 113 -3.15 4.95 11.12
N LEU A 114 -3.84 3.95 11.66
CA LEU A 114 -3.34 2.57 11.77
C LEU A 114 -4.29 1.55 11.17
N ALA A 115 -5.57 1.88 11.03
CA ALA A 115 -6.57 1.02 10.42
C ALA A 115 -7.52 1.84 9.56
N LEU A 116 -7.86 1.29 8.39
CA LEU A 116 -8.88 1.79 7.49
C LEU A 116 -9.82 0.65 7.13
N ALA A 117 -11.11 0.95 7.01
CA ALA A 117 -12.08 0.02 6.45
C ALA A 117 -13.08 0.78 5.57
N LEU A 118 -13.35 0.24 4.38
CA LEU A 118 -14.31 0.81 3.44
C LEU A 118 -15.70 0.23 3.72
N GLN A 119 -16.71 1.10 3.78
CA GLN A 119 -18.11 0.71 3.84
C GLN A 119 -18.69 0.57 2.43
N ALA A 120 -19.81 -0.16 2.29
CA ALA A 120 -20.47 -0.40 1.01
C ALA A 120 -20.99 0.89 0.33
N ASP A 121 -21.19 1.96 1.12
CA ASP A 121 -21.59 3.30 0.66
C ASP A 121 -20.39 4.22 0.38
N GLU A 122 -19.19 3.65 0.21
CA GLU A 122 -17.92 4.32 -0.02
C GLU A 122 -17.41 5.22 1.12
N ARG A 123 -18.13 5.26 2.26
CA ARG A 123 -17.61 5.90 3.46
C ARG A 123 -16.45 5.09 4.03
N ILE A 124 -15.56 5.78 4.74
CA ILE A 124 -14.32 5.17 5.23
C ILE A 124 -14.30 5.29 6.75
N ILE A 125 -14.18 4.16 7.44
CA ILE A 125 -13.87 4.13 8.87
C ILE A 125 -12.36 4.29 9.03
N VAL A 126 -11.97 5.22 9.91
CA VAL A 126 -10.58 5.56 10.21
C VAL A 126 -10.33 5.27 11.69
N GLY A 127 -9.35 4.41 11.98
CA GLY A 127 -8.90 4.07 13.33
C GLY A 127 -7.40 4.33 13.51
N GLY A 128 -6.98 4.75 14.70
CA GLY A 128 -5.56 4.96 14.97
C GLY A 128 -5.22 5.48 16.35
N ALA A 129 -4.08 6.18 16.43
CA ALA A 129 -3.58 6.79 17.65
C ALA A 129 -4.15 8.20 17.92
N PHE A 130 -4.83 8.78 16.92
CA PHE A 130 -5.32 10.15 16.92
C PHE A 130 -6.49 10.38 17.88
N THR A 131 -6.69 11.63 18.27
CA THR A 131 -7.89 12.06 19.02
C THR A 131 -8.71 13.10 18.28
N ASN A 132 -8.13 13.70 17.24
CA ASN A 132 -8.74 14.74 16.45
C ASN A 132 -8.60 14.43 14.95
N LEU A 133 -9.65 14.73 14.19
CA LEU A 133 -9.64 14.72 12.73
C LEU A 133 -10.29 16.02 12.24
N ASN A 134 -9.52 16.84 11.55
CA ASN A 134 -9.97 18.13 10.99
C ASN A 134 -10.69 19.04 12.02
N GLY A 135 -10.12 19.15 13.22
CA GLY A 135 -10.70 19.92 14.33
C GLY A 135 -11.80 19.21 15.11
N VAL A 136 -12.28 18.04 14.66
CA VAL A 136 -13.34 17.27 15.31
C VAL A 136 -12.74 16.21 16.24
N TYR A 137 -13.10 16.27 17.52
CA TYR A 137 -12.76 15.21 18.47
C TYR A 137 -13.49 13.92 18.11
N CYS A 138 -12.76 12.80 18.06
CA CYS A 138 -13.30 11.52 17.58
C CYS A 138 -12.79 10.31 18.38
N GLY A 139 -12.03 10.51 19.46
CA GLY A 139 -11.67 9.42 20.39
C GLY A 139 -11.10 8.18 19.70
N ARG A 140 -10.15 8.36 18.76
CA ARG A 140 -9.43 7.30 18.03
C ARG A 140 -10.21 6.54 16.95
N ILE A 141 -11.46 6.91 16.69
CA ILE A 141 -12.28 6.31 15.64
C ILE A 141 -13.15 7.38 14.98
N ALA A 142 -13.07 7.52 13.66
CA ALA A 142 -13.86 8.47 12.90
C ALA A 142 -14.43 7.81 11.64
N ARG A 143 -15.43 8.45 11.04
CA ARG A 143 -15.89 8.12 9.69
C ARG A 143 -15.71 9.33 8.77
N LEU A 144 -15.29 9.06 7.56
CA LEU A 144 -15.22 10.03 6.47
C LEU A 144 -16.26 9.72 5.40
N ASN A 145 -16.76 10.77 4.78
CA ASN A 145 -17.51 10.68 3.53
C ASN A 145 -16.56 10.31 2.36
N PRO A 146 -17.10 9.90 1.20
CA PRO A 146 -16.28 9.54 0.04
C PRO A 146 -15.37 10.67 -0.49
N ASP A 147 -15.67 11.93 -0.15
CA ASP A 147 -14.85 13.10 -0.49
C ASP A 147 -13.76 13.40 0.55
N GLY A 148 -13.64 12.60 1.60
CA GLY A 148 -12.68 12.78 2.70
C GLY A 148 -13.14 13.72 3.81
N SER A 149 -14.29 14.36 3.69
CA SER A 149 -14.84 15.19 4.76
C SER A 149 -15.30 14.34 5.97
N VAL A 150 -15.18 14.88 7.18
CA VAL A 150 -15.67 14.21 8.41
C VAL A 150 -17.18 13.99 8.32
N ASP A 151 -17.63 12.74 8.46
CA ASP A 151 -19.04 12.43 8.63
C ASP A 151 -19.47 12.69 10.08
N ARG A 152 -20.15 13.81 10.29
CA ARG A 152 -20.64 14.21 11.62
C ARG A 152 -21.87 13.44 12.10
N SER A 153 -22.46 12.59 11.26
CA SER A 153 -23.53 11.67 11.69
C SER A 153 -22.99 10.44 12.41
N PHE A 154 -21.68 10.20 12.34
CA PHE A 154 -21.01 9.16 13.11
C PHE A 154 -20.61 9.70 14.49
N ASP A 155 -21.40 9.37 15.50
CA ASP A 155 -21.18 9.80 16.89
C ASP A 155 -20.48 8.69 17.68
N SER A 156 -19.15 8.76 17.76
CA SER A 156 -18.36 7.89 18.62
C SER A 156 -18.38 8.33 20.09
N GLY A 157 -19.00 9.46 20.43
CA GLY A 157 -19.01 10.03 21.78
C GLY A 157 -17.62 10.42 22.28
N LEU A 158 -17.24 9.94 23.46
CA LEU A 158 -15.86 9.99 23.96
C LEU A 158 -14.92 9.03 23.20
N GLY A 159 -15.47 8.07 22.46
CA GLY A 159 -14.75 7.05 21.72
C GLY A 159 -13.94 6.14 22.66
N TRP A 160 -12.81 5.69 22.13
CA TRP A 160 -11.86 4.85 22.82
C TRP A 160 -10.96 5.64 23.78
N SER A 161 -10.80 5.09 24.99
CA SER A 161 -9.91 5.60 26.03
C SER A 161 -9.17 4.47 26.75
N GLY A 162 -8.07 4.82 27.41
CA GLY A 162 -7.21 3.88 28.13
C GLY A 162 -5.81 4.47 28.35
N PRO A 163 -4.96 3.83 29.18
CA PRO A 163 -3.58 4.28 29.39
C PRO A 163 -2.80 4.20 28.08
N ILE A 164 -2.41 5.36 27.56
CA ILE A 164 -1.61 5.47 26.34
C ILE A 164 -0.15 5.35 26.75
N ASN A 165 0.51 4.29 26.30
CA ASN A 165 1.96 4.27 26.23
C ASN A 165 2.31 4.21 24.74
N PRO A 166 2.80 5.31 24.13
CA PRO A 166 3.11 5.38 22.70
C PRO A 166 4.07 4.29 22.23
N SER A 167 4.90 3.75 23.14
CA SER A 167 5.87 2.69 22.83
C SER A 167 5.28 1.27 22.85
N VAL A 168 4.04 1.07 23.33
CA VAL A 168 3.40 -0.26 23.46
C VAL A 168 1.88 -0.30 23.22
N ASN A 169 1.18 0.84 23.08
CA ASN A 169 -0.28 0.91 23.00
C ASN A 169 -0.74 1.91 21.91
N PRO A 170 -0.76 1.50 20.63
CA PRO A 170 -0.90 2.43 19.52
C PRO A 170 -2.36 2.84 19.17
N GLY A 171 -3.36 2.63 20.05
CA GLY A 171 -4.75 3.03 19.76
C GLY A 171 -5.52 1.95 18.99
N VAL A 172 -6.38 2.35 18.04
CA VAL A 172 -7.19 1.41 17.23
C VAL A 172 -6.35 0.89 16.06
N THR A 173 -5.97 -0.38 16.10
CA THR A 173 -5.07 -1.04 15.14
C THR A 173 -5.76 -1.96 14.15
N ALA A 174 -7.03 -2.29 14.39
CA ALA A 174 -7.83 -3.08 13.47
C ALA A 174 -9.26 -2.53 13.41
N VAL A 175 -9.82 -2.48 12.21
CA VAL A 175 -11.22 -2.13 11.96
C VAL A 175 -11.75 -3.08 10.90
N ALA A 176 -12.98 -3.56 11.09
CA ALA A 176 -13.70 -4.32 10.08
C ALA A 176 -15.17 -3.88 10.03
N VAL A 177 -15.76 -3.88 8.84
CA VAL A 177 -17.18 -3.57 8.62
C VAL A 177 -17.90 -4.89 8.38
N GLN A 178 -18.96 -5.15 9.13
CA GLN A 178 -19.82 -6.32 8.96
C GLN A 178 -20.86 -6.07 7.87
N SER A 179 -21.44 -7.15 7.32
CA SER A 179 -22.45 -7.10 6.26
C SER A 179 -23.72 -6.33 6.65
N ASP A 180 -24.04 -6.27 7.95
CA ASP A 180 -25.15 -5.50 8.52
C ASP A 180 -24.81 -4.01 8.76
N GLY A 181 -23.61 -3.57 8.39
CA GLY A 181 -23.13 -2.20 8.56
C GLY A 181 -22.56 -1.89 9.95
N ARG A 182 -22.59 -2.84 10.89
CA ARG A 182 -21.89 -2.69 12.18
C ARG A 182 -20.38 -2.70 11.98
N ILE A 183 -19.66 -2.11 12.92
CA ILE A 183 -18.23 -1.84 12.80
C ILE A 183 -17.51 -2.47 13.98
N LEU A 184 -16.62 -3.41 13.71
CA LEU A 184 -15.72 -3.98 14.70
C LEU A 184 -14.48 -3.10 14.79
N THR A 185 -14.06 -2.79 16.01
CA THR A 185 -12.86 -2.00 16.29
C THR A 185 -12.03 -2.73 17.33
N GLY A 186 -10.71 -2.75 17.12
CA GLY A 186 -9.80 -3.48 17.99
C GLY A 186 -8.47 -2.77 18.15
N GLY A 187 -7.85 -2.98 19.31
CA GLY A 187 -6.55 -2.42 19.66
C GLY A 187 -6.13 -2.77 21.07
N SER A 188 -5.27 -1.93 21.65
CA SER A 188 -4.74 -2.11 23.01
C SER A 188 -5.50 -1.25 24.05
N LEU A 189 -6.70 -0.80 23.71
CA LEU A 189 -7.55 0.11 24.47
C LEU A 189 -8.50 -0.65 25.41
N THR A 190 -9.01 -0.02 26.47
CA THR A 190 -9.76 -0.74 27.52
C THR A 190 -11.19 -0.26 27.75
N ASN A 191 -11.56 0.92 27.24
CA ASN A 191 -12.86 1.51 27.45
C ASN A 191 -13.36 2.21 26.19
N PHE A 192 -14.66 2.07 25.90
CA PHE A 192 -15.37 2.83 24.88
C PHE A 192 -16.54 3.56 25.53
N ASN A 193 -16.60 4.89 25.43
CA ASN A 193 -17.65 5.71 26.07
C ASN A 193 -17.88 5.40 27.56
N GLY A 194 -16.79 5.17 28.31
CA GLY A 194 -16.85 4.82 29.73
C GLY A 194 -17.29 3.38 30.03
N THR A 195 -17.65 2.59 29.02
CA THR A 195 -17.96 1.17 29.14
C THR A 195 -16.70 0.34 28.93
N GLN A 196 -16.43 -0.60 29.85
CA GLN A 196 -15.27 -1.47 29.73
C GLN A 196 -15.39 -2.38 28.50
N ARG A 197 -14.38 -2.30 27.64
CA ARG A 197 -14.24 -3.05 26.38
C ARG A 197 -12.75 -3.37 26.23
N PRO A 198 -12.27 -4.51 26.77
CA PRO A 198 -10.84 -4.80 26.83
C PRO A 198 -10.31 -5.24 25.45
N GLY A 199 -9.95 -4.24 24.64
CA GLY A 199 -9.25 -4.39 23.37
C GLY A 199 -10.13 -4.60 22.14
N ILE A 200 -11.43 -4.87 22.31
CA ILE A 200 -12.38 -5.00 21.20
C ILE A 200 -13.74 -4.40 21.56
N ALA A 201 -14.36 -3.72 20.59
CA ALA A 201 -15.74 -3.26 20.67
C ALA A 201 -16.41 -3.36 19.30
N ARG A 202 -17.72 -3.61 19.30
CA ARG A 202 -18.58 -3.46 18.13
C ARG A 202 -19.38 -2.18 18.25
N LEU A 203 -19.47 -1.43 17.16
CA LEU A 203 -20.22 -0.19 17.05
C LEU A 203 -21.39 -0.41 16.08
N ASN A 204 -22.48 0.29 16.33
CA ASN A 204 -23.58 0.43 15.39
C ASN A 204 -23.17 1.28 14.18
N PRO A 205 -23.94 1.26 13.08
CA PRO A 205 -23.64 2.07 11.89
C PRO A 205 -23.56 3.59 12.16
N ASP A 206 -24.13 4.08 13.26
CA ASP A 206 -24.07 5.49 13.67
C ASP A 206 -22.86 5.81 14.57
N GLY A 207 -22.00 4.83 14.88
CA GLY A 207 -20.82 5.00 15.73
C GLY A 207 -21.07 4.77 17.23
N SER A 208 -22.33 4.61 17.64
CA SER A 208 -22.66 4.28 19.03
C SER A 208 -22.21 2.86 19.39
N LEU A 209 -21.92 2.61 20.67
CA LEU A 209 -21.51 1.28 21.14
C LEU A 209 -22.66 0.29 21.01
N ASP A 210 -22.40 -0.87 20.38
CA ASP A 210 -23.33 -2.00 20.43
C ASP A 210 -23.23 -2.67 21.81
N THR A 211 -24.22 -2.43 22.66
CA THR A 211 -24.28 -3.00 24.01
C THR A 211 -24.66 -4.47 24.02
N GLY A 212 -25.22 -5.00 22.91
CA GLY A 212 -25.54 -6.42 22.76
C GLY A 212 -24.33 -7.29 22.44
N PHE A 213 -23.19 -6.67 22.10
CA PHE A 213 -21.90 -7.35 21.94
C PHE A 213 -21.05 -7.16 23.20
N VAL A 214 -20.86 -8.22 23.97
CA VAL A 214 -20.07 -8.23 25.20
C VAL A 214 -18.93 -9.25 25.03
N PRO A 215 -17.73 -8.80 24.63
CA PRO A 215 -16.60 -9.69 24.40
C PRO A 215 -16.19 -10.42 25.67
N GLU A 216 -16.19 -11.75 25.62
CA GLU A 216 -15.67 -12.61 26.70
C GLU A 216 -14.16 -12.87 26.60
N VAL A 217 -13.49 -12.16 25.68
CA VAL A 217 -12.04 -12.21 25.49
C VAL A 217 -11.41 -10.87 25.85
N ARG A 218 -10.30 -10.92 26.58
CA ARG A 218 -9.43 -9.76 26.78
C ARG A 218 -8.40 -9.71 25.67
N CYS A 219 -8.44 -8.67 24.85
CA CYS A 219 -7.41 -8.45 23.83
C CYS A 219 -6.39 -7.44 24.38
N PHE A 220 -5.11 -7.81 24.42
CA PHE A 220 -4.02 -6.89 24.76
C PHE A 220 -3.56 -6.13 23.53
N LYS A 221 -3.68 -6.74 22.34
CA LYS A 221 -3.45 -6.12 21.03
C LYS A 221 -4.31 -6.85 20.01
N VAL A 222 -4.95 -6.12 19.11
CA VAL A 222 -5.69 -6.70 17.98
C VAL A 222 -4.97 -6.33 16.69
N THR A 223 -4.56 -7.33 15.92
CA THR A 223 -3.81 -7.17 14.67
C THR A 223 -4.65 -7.50 13.44
N GLY A 224 -5.74 -8.26 13.61
CA GLY A 224 -6.70 -8.57 12.56
C GLY A 224 -8.11 -8.70 13.11
N LEU A 225 -9.07 -8.16 12.37
CA LEU A 225 -10.50 -8.31 12.60
C LEU A 225 -11.17 -8.65 11.28
N VAL A 226 -12.02 -9.67 11.30
CA VAL A 226 -12.87 -10.01 10.16
C VAL A 226 -14.26 -10.35 10.67
N GLY A 227 -15.27 -9.68 10.14
CA GLY A 227 -16.66 -10.06 10.33
C GLY A 227 -17.07 -11.08 9.26
N SER A 228 -17.72 -12.16 9.67
CA SER A 228 -18.32 -13.11 8.73
C SER A 228 -19.76 -12.71 8.38
N PRO A 229 -20.29 -13.18 7.22
CA PRO A 229 -21.66 -12.85 6.80
C PRO A 229 -22.76 -13.29 7.77
N ASP A 230 -22.49 -14.29 8.61
CA ASP A 230 -23.38 -14.79 9.67
C ASP A 230 -23.32 -13.95 10.97
N GLY A 231 -22.50 -12.90 11.00
CA GLY A 231 -22.34 -11.98 12.12
C GLY A 231 -21.35 -12.44 13.20
N GLN A 232 -20.71 -13.61 13.03
CA GLN A 232 -19.56 -14.00 13.86
C GLN A 232 -18.35 -13.10 13.55
N THR A 233 -17.35 -13.15 14.43
CA THR A 233 -16.16 -12.30 14.34
C THR A 233 -14.90 -13.11 14.60
N LEU A 234 -13.95 -13.06 13.68
CA LEU A 234 -12.58 -13.53 13.90
C LEU A 234 -11.73 -12.40 14.45
N VAL A 235 -10.98 -12.70 15.51
CA VAL A 235 -10.09 -11.76 16.19
C VAL A 235 -8.71 -12.37 16.27
N ALA A 236 -7.72 -11.66 15.73
CA ALA A 236 -6.32 -12.04 15.76
C ALA A 236 -5.50 -11.00 16.55
N GLY A 237 -4.49 -11.45 17.29
CA GLY A 237 -3.57 -10.56 18.00
C GLY A 237 -2.90 -11.19 19.21
N THR A 238 -2.59 -10.35 20.21
CA THR A 238 -2.17 -10.77 21.54
C THR A 238 -3.41 -10.85 22.41
N LEU A 239 -3.92 -12.05 22.64
CA LEU A 239 -5.14 -12.28 23.39
C LEU A 239 -4.79 -12.89 24.76
N GLY A 240 -5.54 -12.52 25.79
CA GLY A 240 -5.43 -13.17 27.10
C GLY A 240 -6.21 -14.47 27.16
N LEU A 241 -6.05 -15.20 28.27
CA LEU A 241 -6.77 -16.43 28.56
C LEU A 241 -8.26 -16.33 28.21
N THR A 242 -8.67 -17.19 27.29
CA THR A 242 -10.07 -17.40 26.92
C THR A 242 -10.76 -18.28 27.98
N PRO A 243 -12.10 -18.26 28.10
CA PRO A 243 -12.84 -19.18 28.98
C PRO A 243 -12.58 -20.67 28.71
N VAL A 244 -12.07 -20.99 27.52
CA VAL A 244 -11.67 -22.34 27.10
C VAL A 244 -10.20 -22.69 27.42
N GLY A 245 -9.47 -21.83 28.14
CA GLY A 245 -8.19 -22.15 28.76
C GLY A 245 -6.96 -22.07 27.86
N VAL A 246 -7.06 -21.43 26.69
CA VAL A 246 -5.91 -21.24 25.78
C VAL A 246 -5.57 -19.75 25.64
N ASP A 247 -4.28 -19.42 25.80
CA ASP A 247 -3.67 -18.22 25.22
C ASP A 247 -3.61 -18.49 23.71
N ALA A 248 -4.61 -18.02 22.98
CA ALA A 248 -4.69 -18.19 21.54
C ALA A 248 -4.52 -16.83 20.88
N GLY A 249 -3.58 -16.71 19.94
CA GLY A 249 -3.46 -15.51 19.11
C GLY A 249 -4.62 -15.33 18.11
N LEU A 250 -5.56 -16.29 18.04
CA LEU A 250 -6.73 -16.28 17.17
C LEU A 250 -7.95 -16.86 17.89
N VAL A 251 -9.08 -16.16 17.85
CA VAL A 251 -10.36 -16.61 18.41
C VAL A 251 -11.51 -16.25 17.48
N ARG A 252 -12.58 -17.04 17.51
CA ARG A 252 -13.87 -16.66 16.91
C ARG A 252 -14.87 -16.31 18.01
N LEU A 253 -15.57 -15.21 17.83
CA LEU A 253 -16.63 -14.74 18.70
C LEU A 253 -17.98 -14.86 17.99
N ASN A 254 -19.00 -15.25 18.76
CA ASN A 254 -20.39 -15.26 18.31
C ASN A 254 -20.93 -13.83 18.18
N THR A 255 -22.16 -13.71 17.66
CA THR A 255 -22.84 -12.43 17.44
C THR A 255 -23.06 -11.62 18.72
N ASP A 256 -23.02 -12.24 19.89
CA ASP A 256 -23.15 -11.61 21.21
C ASP A 256 -21.80 -11.32 21.90
N GLY A 257 -20.68 -11.73 21.29
CA GLY A 257 -19.33 -11.55 21.85
C GLY A 257 -18.83 -12.71 22.72
N THR A 258 -19.64 -13.75 22.92
CA THR A 258 -19.19 -15.00 23.56
C THR A 258 -18.22 -15.75 22.65
N VAL A 259 -17.31 -16.53 23.22
CA VAL A 259 -16.36 -17.34 22.43
C VAL A 259 -17.09 -18.49 21.74
N ASP A 260 -16.88 -18.67 20.43
CA ASP A 260 -17.37 -19.83 19.71
C ASP A 260 -16.51 -21.06 20.02
N THR A 261 -17.04 -21.94 20.88
CA THR A 261 -16.35 -23.17 21.31
C THR A 261 -16.23 -24.22 20.21
N ASN A 262 -16.93 -24.07 19.08
CA ASN A 262 -16.77 -24.96 17.92
C ASN A 262 -15.60 -24.55 17.01
N PHE A 263 -15.02 -23.36 17.24
CA PHE A 263 -13.80 -22.93 16.59
C PHE A 263 -12.63 -23.20 17.53
N SER A 264 -11.90 -24.28 17.27
CA SER A 264 -10.79 -24.68 18.14
C SER A 264 -9.50 -24.83 17.34
N VAL A 265 -8.53 -23.99 17.68
CA VAL A 265 -7.18 -24.00 17.12
C VAL A 265 -6.32 -24.92 18.02
N THR A 266 -6.44 -26.24 17.86
CA THR A 266 -5.89 -27.23 18.82
C THR A 266 -4.42 -27.58 18.62
N ASN A 267 -3.84 -27.33 17.44
CA ASN A 267 -2.49 -27.75 17.09
C ASN A 267 -1.48 -26.60 16.98
N PHE A 268 -1.85 -25.39 17.43
CA PHE A 268 -1.01 -24.21 17.25
C PHE A 268 -0.68 -23.52 18.57
N TYR A 269 0.61 -23.47 18.88
CA TYR A 269 1.16 -22.60 19.91
C TYR A 269 1.26 -21.17 19.36
N PHE A 270 0.12 -20.49 19.17
CA PHE A 270 0.13 -19.08 18.80
C PHE A 270 0.01 -18.23 20.05
N GLY A 271 1.15 -17.80 20.58
CA GLY A 271 1.20 -16.75 21.60
C GLY A 271 0.61 -15.44 21.06
N ASP A 272 0.99 -15.05 19.83
CA ASP A 272 0.47 -13.87 19.14
C ASP A 272 0.30 -14.13 17.63
N VAL A 273 -0.75 -13.56 17.03
CA VAL A 273 -0.89 -13.44 15.57
C VAL A 273 -0.56 -12.01 15.13
N THR A 274 0.32 -11.84 14.14
CA THR A 274 0.82 -10.53 13.69
C THR A 274 0.01 -9.94 12.54
N CYS A 275 -0.52 -10.80 11.68
CA CYS A 275 -1.43 -10.43 10.60
C CYS A 275 -2.29 -11.62 10.21
N MET A 276 -3.43 -11.35 9.59
CA MET A 276 -4.37 -12.36 9.14
C MET A 276 -5.06 -11.89 7.87
N ALA A 277 -5.40 -12.83 6.99
CA ALA A 277 -6.30 -12.62 5.86
C ALA A 277 -7.32 -13.76 5.80
N VAL A 278 -8.48 -13.50 5.18
CA VAL A 278 -9.51 -14.50 4.94
C VAL A 278 -9.71 -14.61 3.43
N GLU A 279 -9.58 -15.83 2.93
CA GLU A 279 -9.78 -16.16 1.52
C GLU A 279 -11.28 -16.19 1.17
N PRO A 280 -11.66 -16.04 -0.11
CA PRO A 280 -13.07 -16.06 -0.53
C PRO A 280 -13.82 -17.36 -0.16
N ASN A 281 -13.11 -18.47 0.00
CA ASN A 281 -13.67 -19.76 0.42
C ASN A 281 -13.90 -19.85 1.95
N GLY A 282 -13.50 -18.83 2.71
CA GLY A 282 -13.59 -18.76 4.17
C GLY A 282 -12.36 -19.30 4.91
N ASP A 283 -11.34 -19.79 4.21
CA ASP A 283 -10.09 -20.21 4.82
C ASP A 283 -9.33 -18.99 5.38
N ILE A 284 -8.63 -19.20 6.48
CA ILE A 284 -8.01 -18.15 7.30
C ILE A 284 -6.50 -18.34 7.24
N LEU A 285 -5.78 -17.37 6.70
CA LEU A 285 -4.32 -17.30 6.77
C LEU A 285 -3.94 -16.46 7.98
N ALA A 286 -3.27 -17.04 8.98
CA ALA A 286 -2.92 -16.35 10.22
C ALA A 286 -1.42 -16.46 10.52
N ALA A 287 -0.69 -15.35 10.47
CA ALA A 287 0.75 -15.35 10.69
C ALA A 287 1.11 -15.24 12.18
N PRO A 288 1.88 -16.19 12.75
CA PRO A 288 2.31 -16.13 14.15
C PRO A 288 3.53 -15.22 14.40
N TYR A 289 3.63 -14.70 15.62
CA TYR A 289 4.83 -14.01 16.11
C TYR A 289 5.92 -15.00 16.56
N GLY A 290 7.17 -14.79 16.12
CA GLY A 290 8.36 -15.35 16.79
C GLY A 290 8.84 -16.76 16.41
N GLY A 291 8.39 -17.37 15.31
CA GLY A 291 8.88 -18.69 14.88
C GLY A 291 10.08 -18.61 13.93
N PHE A 292 11.25 -19.10 14.33
CA PHE A 292 12.30 -19.51 13.37
C PHE A 292 11.82 -20.78 12.63
N GLY A 293 11.06 -20.62 11.55
CA GLY A 293 10.58 -21.69 10.67
C GLY A 293 9.19 -21.36 10.08
N PRO A 294 8.84 -21.81 8.85
CA PRO A 294 7.48 -21.67 8.32
C PRO A 294 6.49 -22.45 9.21
N THR A 295 5.22 -22.06 9.34
CA THR A 295 4.28 -21.90 8.23
C THR A 295 3.27 -20.79 8.53
N LEU A 296 2.88 -20.05 7.51
CA LEU A 296 1.58 -19.39 7.50
C LEU A 296 0.55 -20.52 7.38
N PRO A 297 -0.16 -20.93 8.44
CA PRO A 297 -1.21 -21.92 8.29
C PRO A 297 -2.36 -21.34 7.49
N ALA A 298 -2.96 -22.20 6.68
CA ALA A 298 -4.36 -22.03 6.32
C ALA A 298 -5.19 -22.78 7.38
N ILE A 299 -6.15 -22.08 7.97
CA ILE A 299 -7.06 -22.61 8.97
C ILE A 299 -8.44 -22.62 8.32
N LYS A 300 -9.08 -23.78 8.27
CA LYS A 300 -10.44 -23.92 7.75
C LYS A 300 -11.42 -23.14 8.62
N PRO A 301 -12.63 -22.81 8.11
CA PRO A 301 -13.66 -22.13 8.89
C PRO A 301 -14.04 -22.82 10.21
N ASN A 302 -13.74 -24.11 10.40
CA ASN A 302 -13.98 -24.83 11.65
C ASN A 302 -12.81 -24.73 12.67
N GLY A 303 -11.76 -23.97 12.37
CA GLY A 303 -10.59 -23.81 13.23
C GLY A 303 -9.51 -24.87 13.06
N ILE A 304 -9.72 -25.85 12.18
CA ILE A 304 -8.76 -26.93 11.90
C ILE A 304 -7.77 -26.47 10.82
N GLU A 305 -6.48 -26.71 11.05
CA GLU A 305 -5.44 -26.49 10.03
C GLU A 305 -5.75 -27.27 8.74
N ASP A 306 -5.55 -26.65 7.59
CA ASP A 306 -5.56 -27.32 6.30
C ASP A 306 -4.19 -27.98 6.03
N PRO A 307 -4.05 -29.31 6.12
CA PRO A 307 -2.80 -29.99 5.84
C PRO A 307 -2.41 -29.94 4.35
N ALA A 308 -3.33 -29.53 3.46
CA ALA A 308 -3.05 -29.40 2.04
C ALA A 308 -2.27 -28.12 1.69
N PHE A 309 -2.29 -27.10 2.55
CA PHE A 309 -1.59 -25.84 2.32
C PHE A 309 -0.08 -25.96 2.58
N ARG A 310 0.75 -25.63 1.59
CA ARG A 310 2.20 -25.93 1.58
C ARG A 310 3.09 -24.70 1.57
N MET A 311 3.24 -24.03 2.72
CA MET A 311 4.26 -22.97 2.87
C MET A 311 5.56 -23.44 3.56
N SER A 312 5.76 -24.75 3.72
CA SER A 312 6.79 -25.35 4.59
C SER A 312 8.26 -25.10 4.19
N SER A 313 8.53 -24.30 3.15
CA SER A 313 9.88 -24.09 2.60
C SER A 313 10.38 -22.64 2.69
N VAL A 314 9.64 -21.76 3.37
CA VAL A 314 9.85 -20.30 3.36
C VAL A 314 9.95 -19.79 4.81
N SER A 315 11.15 -19.61 5.35
CA SER A 315 11.36 -19.12 6.73
C SER A 315 11.49 -17.59 6.77
N GLY A 316 10.69 -16.90 7.59
CA GLY A 316 10.77 -15.45 7.77
C GLY A 316 9.58 -14.88 8.56
N TRP A 317 9.68 -13.63 8.99
CA TRP A 317 8.56 -12.94 9.61
C TRP A 317 7.58 -12.53 8.51
N VAL A 318 6.29 -12.79 8.69
CA VAL A 318 5.25 -12.25 7.81
C VAL A 318 4.75 -10.90 8.36
N GLY A 319 4.91 -9.86 7.55
CA GLY A 319 4.45 -8.49 7.85
C GLY A 319 3.01 -8.23 7.43
N ASP A 320 2.62 -8.73 6.26
CA ASP A 320 1.31 -8.50 5.66
C ASP A 320 0.94 -9.64 4.72
N ILE A 321 -0.37 -9.89 4.60
CA ILE A 321 -0.95 -10.91 3.72
C ILE A 321 -2.06 -10.23 2.92
N THR A 322 -1.96 -10.29 1.59
CA THR A 322 -2.99 -9.76 0.69
C THR A 322 -3.47 -10.85 -0.24
N ILE A 323 -4.79 -11.08 -0.29
CA ILE A 323 -5.42 -11.99 -1.23
C ILE A 323 -5.71 -11.24 -2.53
N GLN A 324 -5.23 -11.75 -3.66
CA GLN A 324 -5.52 -11.23 -4.99
C GLN A 324 -6.86 -11.80 -5.50
N ASN A 325 -7.46 -11.12 -6.49
CA ASN A 325 -8.75 -11.51 -7.07
C ASN A 325 -8.73 -12.91 -7.74
N ASP A 326 -7.55 -13.39 -8.15
CA ASP A 326 -7.35 -14.73 -8.73
C ASP A 326 -7.09 -15.81 -7.65
N GLY A 327 -7.18 -15.46 -6.37
CA GLY A 327 -6.93 -16.33 -5.23
C GLY A 327 -5.45 -16.49 -4.88
N LYS A 328 -4.53 -15.86 -5.60
CA LYS A 328 -3.11 -15.86 -5.22
C LYS A 328 -2.89 -14.99 -3.97
N ILE A 329 -1.83 -15.31 -3.24
CA ILE A 329 -1.56 -14.72 -1.93
C ILE A 329 -0.23 -13.98 -1.97
N LEU A 330 -0.25 -12.68 -1.73
CA LEU A 330 0.96 -11.88 -1.55
C LEU A 330 1.36 -11.91 -0.07
N VAL A 331 2.65 -12.11 0.19
CA VAL A 331 3.22 -12.21 1.54
C VAL A 331 4.45 -11.32 1.62
N THR A 332 4.51 -10.47 2.64
CA THR A 332 5.63 -9.54 2.86
C THR A 332 6.46 -9.92 4.09
N SER A 333 7.74 -9.52 4.11
CA SER A 333 8.59 -9.74 5.28
C SER A 333 8.30 -8.79 6.45
N GLY A 334 7.62 -7.67 6.20
CA GLY A 334 7.35 -6.64 7.20
C GLY A 334 8.55 -5.75 7.56
N PRO A 335 8.33 -4.72 8.41
CA PRO A 335 9.31 -3.68 8.74
C PRO A 335 10.47 -4.15 9.62
N TYR A 336 10.31 -5.29 10.30
CA TYR A 336 11.28 -5.83 11.26
C TYR A 336 11.75 -7.24 10.89
N GLY A 337 11.29 -7.76 9.75
CA GLY A 337 11.43 -9.17 9.40
C GLY A 337 12.68 -9.52 8.60
N SER A 338 13.18 -10.73 8.85
CA SER A 338 14.13 -11.42 8.00
C SER A 338 13.46 -11.86 6.70
N LEU A 339 14.22 -11.80 5.61
CA LEU A 339 13.75 -12.20 4.29
C LEU A 339 13.49 -13.69 4.22
N PHE A 340 12.54 -14.06 3.36
CA PHE A 340 12.25 -15.45 3.10
C PHE A 340 13.37 -16.11 2.30
N SER A 341 13.93 -17.22 2.77
CA SER A 341 14.84 -18.02 1.93
C SER A 341 14.10 -19.13 1.20
N TYR A 342 14.24 -19.20 -0.13
CA TYR A 342 13.72 -20.29 -0.96
C TYR A 342 14.61 -20.48 -2.19
N GLU A 343 15.05 -21.72 -2.45
CA GLU A 343 15.89 -22.09 -3.60
C GLU A 343 17.10 -21.18 -3.85
N GLY A 344 17.76 -20.72 -2.77
CA GLY A 344 18.95 -19.87 -2.86
C GLY A 344 18.68 -18.38 -3.09
N TRP A 345 17.42 -17.93 -2.99
CA TRP A 345 17.00 -16.53 -3.05
C TRP A 345 16.44 -16.05 -1.72
N TYR A 346 16.65 -14.77 -1.42
CA TYR A 346 15.98 -14.06 -0.33
C TYR A 346 14.88 -13.14 -0.88
N TYR A 347 13.67 -13.18 -0.30
CA TYR A 347 12.51 -12.39 -0.75
C TYR A 347 12.02 -11.42 0.35
N THR A 348 11.69 -10.19 -0.05
CA THR A 348 10.92 -9.23 0.78
C THR A 348 9.43 -9.25 0.47
N LEU A 349 9.10 -9.65 -0.76
CA LEU A 349 7.75 -9.86 -1.28
C LEU A 349 7.74 -11.19 -2.05
N LEU A 350 6.83 -12.07 -1.66
CA LEU A 350 6.59 -13.37 -2.28
C LEU A 350 5.13 -13.46 -2.71
N ARG A 351 4.87 -14.25 -3.76
CA ARG A 351 3.51 -14.66 -4.11
C ARG A 351 3.38 -16.17 -3.99
N LEU A 352 2.29 -16.62 -3.40
CA LEU A 352 1.89 -18.02 -3.30
C LEU A 352 0.66 -18.27 -4.18
N ASN A 353 0.57 -19.49 -4.69
CA ASN A 353 -0.65 -20.05 -5.24
C ASN A 353 -1.65 -20.36 -4.10
N PRO A 354 -2.94 -20.60 -4.40
CA PRO A 354 -3.95 -20.92 -3.38
C PRO A 354 -3.62 -22.16 -2.53
N ASP A 355 -2.80 -23.08 -3.04
CA ASP A 355 -2.33 -24.26 -2.30
C ASP A 355 -1.11 -23.98 -1.41
N GLY A 356 -0.68 -22.72 -1.31
CA GLY A 356 0.47 -22.28 -0.55
C GLY A 356 1.82 -22.47 -1.24
N SER A 357 1.87 -23.12 -2.42
CA SER A 357 3.11 -23.27 -3.18
C SER A 357 3.58 -21.91 -3.73
N VAL A 358 4.89 -21.72 -3.85
CA VAL A 358 5.46 -20.48 -4.40
C VAL A 358 5.09 -20.33 -5.88
N ASP A 359 4.58 -19.15 -6.26
CA ASP A 359 4.36 -18.81 -7.66
C ASP A 359 5.70 -18.43 -8.33
N ALA A 360 6.32 -19.41 -8.99
CA ALA A 360 7.60 -19.23 -9.69
C ALA A 360 7.56 -18.21 -10.85
N THR A 361 6.37 -17.84 -11.33
CA THR A 361 6.22 -16.81 -12.39
C THR A 361 6.29 -15.39 -11.86
N PHE A 362 6.16 -15.21 -10.54
CA PHE A 362 6.18 -13.91 -9.90
C PHE A 362 7.62 -13.37 -9.79
N GLN A 363 7.88 -12.25 -10.45
CA GLN A 363 9.11 -11.49 -10.42
C GLN A 363 9.20 -10.61 -9.16
N GLY A 364 8.86 -11.18 -7.99
CA GLY A 364 8.85 -10.47 -6.72
C GLY A 364 10.20 -9.84 -6.34
N LEU A 365 10.20 -8.99 -5.32
CA LEU A 365 11.38 -8.30 -4.84
C LEU A 365 12.33 -9.27 -4.11
N ARG A 366 13.32 -9.78 -4.84
CA ARG A 366 14.27 -10.82 -4.41
C ARG A 366 15.73 -10.51 -4.72
N TYR A 367 16.65 -11.15 -4.00
CA TYR A 367 18.09 -11.07 -4.27
C TYR A 367 18.83 -12.39 -4.00
N PRO A 368 19.98 -12.62 -4.67
CA PRO A 368 20.68 -13.90 -4.57
C PRO A 368 21.37 -14.06 -3.21
N SER A 369 21.35 -15.28 -2.66
CA SER A 369 21.93 -15.61 -1.34
C SER A 369 23.42 -15.31 -1.17
N ILE A 370 24.15 -15.18 -2.28
CA ILE A 370 25.62 -15.04 -2.33
C ILE A 370 26.12 -13.59 -2.36
N THR A 371 25.23 -12.60 -2.47
CA THR A 371 25.60 -11.18 -2.57
C THR A 371 25.14 -10.36 -1.37
N ASN A 372 25.50 -10.76 -0.15
CA ASN A 372 25.40 -9.88 1.03
C ASN A 372 26.50 -8.79 1.05
N THR A 373 26.94 -8.35 -0.14
CA THR A 373 28.03 -7.38 -0.34
C THR A 373 27.52 -5.96 -0.59
N TYR A 374 26.21 -5.80 -0.78
CA TYR A 374 25.58 -4.50 -0.99
C TYR A 374 24.85 -4.14 0.31
N ASN A 375 25.20 -3.00 0.92
CA ASN A 375 24.54 -2.41 2.08
C ASN A 375 23.12 -1.91 1.73
N VAL A 376 22.31 -2.77 1.11
CA VAL A 376 20.96 -2.48 0.64
C VAL A 376 20.00 -3.20 1.57
N SER A 377 19.22 -2.45 2.36
CA SER A 377 18.13 -2.98 3.16
C SER A 377 16.81 -2.55 2.54
N MET A 378 16.02 -3.53 2.13
CA MET A 378 14.66 -3.33 1.66
C MET A 378 13.71 -4.02 2.62
N THR A 379 12.69 -3.31 3.09
CA THR A 379 11.54 -3.91 3.75
C THR A 379 10.30 -3.62 2.92
N VAL A 380 9.39 -4.59 2.87
CA VAL A 380 8.03 -4.38 2.38
C VAL A 380 7.11 -4.56 3.58
N ASP A 381 6.40 -3.50 3.92
CA ASP A 381 5.63 -3.39 5.15
C ASP A 381 4.16 -3.72 4.88
N LYS A 382 3.55 -3.08 3.87
CA LYS A 382 2.16 -3.33 3.46
C LYS A 382 2.02 -3.57 1.96
N THR A 383 1.03 -4.37 1.62
CA THR A 383 0.64 -4.70 0.24
C THR A 383 -0.81 -4.34 -0.01
N ALA A 384 -1.16 -4.02 -1.25
CA ALA A 384 -2.53 -3.95 -1.72
C ALA A 384 -2.59 -4.45 -3.18
N ALA A 385 -3.64 -5.18 -3.53
CA ALA A 385 -3.92 -5.62 -4.89
C ALA A 385 -5.07 -4.80 -5.47
N LEU A 386 -4.84 -4.17 -6.62
CA LEU A 386 -5.85 -3.39 -7.33
C LEU A 386 -6.71 -4.30 -8.23
N PRO A 387 -7.90 -3.85 -8.64
CA PRO A 387 -8.78 -4.63 -9.51
C PRO A 387 -8.17 -5.05 -10.86
N ASP A 388 -7.24 -4.25 -11.39
CA ASP A 388 -6.51 -4.51 -12.65
C ASP A 388 -5.32 -5.49 -12.47
N GLY A 389 -5.09 -5.98 -11.25
CA GLY A 389 -3.97 -6.84 -10.90
C GLY A 389 -2.69 -6.09 -10.54
N THR A 390 -2.65 -4.75 -10.65
CA THR A 390 -1.56 -3.93 -10.15
C THR A 390 -1.35 -4.22 -8.67
N ILE A 391 -0.09 -4.28 -8.24
CA ILE A 391 0.26 -4.48 -6.82
C ILE A 391 0.89 -3.19 -6.30
N LEU A 392 0.35 -2.66 -5.21
CA LEU A 392 1.00 -1.60 -4.44
C LEU A 392 1.73 -2.20 -3.26
N VAL A 393 2.93 -1.69 -3.03
CA VAL A 393 3.73 -2.08 -1.87
C VAL A 393 4.29 -0.84 -1.20
N THR A 394 4.34 -0.86 0.12
CA THR A 394 4.99 0.19 0.92
C THR A 394 6.15 -0.40 1.67
N GLY A 395 7.12 0.42 2.03
CA GLY A 395 8.18 -0.01 2.93
C GLY A 395 9.39 0.91 2.86
N THR A 396 10.54 0.36 3.25
CA THR A 396 11.77 1.13 3.36
C THR A 396 12.82 0.62 2.38
N PHE A 397 13.62 1.54 1.86
CA PHE A 397 14.80 1.22 1.06
C PHE A 397 15.97 2.07 1.54
N SER A 398 17.03 1.45 2.07
CA SER A 398 18.32 2.09 2.32
C SER A 398 19.37 1.48 1.42
N GLU A 399 20.20 2.34 0.84
CA GLU A 399 21.51 1.97 0.30
C GLU A 399 22.53 2.79 1.08
N GLY A 400 23.21 2.18 2.06
CA GLY A 400 24.30 2.80 2.82
C GLY A 400 23.96 4.01 3.72
N ALA A 401 22.69 4.28 4.03
CA ALA A 401 22.26 5.43 4.85
C ALA A 401 21.71 5.04 6.24
N THR A 402 21.81 5.95 7.22
CA THR A 402 21.37 5.74 8.63
C THR A 402 19.86 5.87 8.85
N ARG A 403 19.07 6.34 7.86
CA ARG A 403 17.60 6.28 7.84
C ARG A 403 17.09 6.08 6.39
N PRO A 404 16.47 4.93 6.04
CA PRO A 404 15.90 4.73 4.72
C PRO A 404 14.71 5.67 4.47
N PRO A 405 14.59 6.31 3.29
CA PRO A 405 13.33 6.88 2.85
C PRO A 405 12.21 5.83 2.78
N PHE A 406 10.98 6.26 3.09
CA PHE A 406 9.76 5.46 2.95
C PHE A 406 9.23 5.60 1.53
N TYR A 407 8.76 4.50 0.96
CA TYR A 407 8.25 4.49 -0.41
C TYR A 407 6.91 3.78 -0.50
N LEU A 408 6.15 4.22 -1.50
CA LEU A 408 5.08 3.45 -2.13
C LEU A 408 5.56 3.09 -3.54
N TRP A 409 5.60 1.81 -3.86
CA TRP A 409 5.92 1.31 -5.19
C TRP A 409 4.71 0.65 -5.83
N ARG A 410 4.63 0.82 -7.15
CA ARG A 410 3.72 0.11 -8.01
C ARG A 410 4.47 -1.02 -8.72
N LEU A 411 3.91 -2.22 -8.67
CA LEU A 411 4.40 -3.39 -9.40
C LEU A 411 3.32 -3.84 -10.38
N ASN A 412 3.76 -4.37 -11.51
CA ASN A 412 2.90 -5.07 -12.45
C ASN A 412 2.29 -6.33 -11.79
N PRO A 413 1.23 -6.93 -12.38
CA PRO A 413 0.64 -8.15 -11.86
C PRO A 413 1.63 -9.31 -11.75
N ASP A 414 2.71 -9.31 -12.52
CA ASP A 414 3.78 -10.32 -12.43
C ASP A 414 4.84 -10.00 -11.37
N GLY A 415 4.70 -8.90 -10.61
CA GLY A 415 5.65 -8.48 -9.57
C GLY A 415 6.82 -7.65 -10.09
N SER A 416 6.99 -7.54 -11.41
CA SER A 416 8.01 -6.66 -11.96
C SER A 416 7.70 -5.20 -11.60
N GLY A 417 8.72 -4.41 -11.32
CA GLY A 417 8.54 -2.97 -11.13
C GLY A 417 7.88 -2.35 -12.35
N VAL A 418 6.94 -1.43 -12.14
CA VAL A 418 6.51 -0.54 -13.22
C VAL A 418 7.77 0.19 -13.72
N GLN A 419 8.01 0.13 -15.03
CA GLN A 419 9.23 0.64 -15.65
C GLN A 419 9.42 2.10 -15.26
N ASP A 420 10.44 2.45 -14.46
CA ASP A 420 10.80 3.86 -14.33
C ASP A 420 12.28 4.10 -14.07
N LEU A 421 12.80 5.07 -14.83
CA LEU A 421 14.17 5.54 -14.87
C LEU A 421 14.14 7.02 -14.47
N HIS A 422 14.73 7.37 -13.32
CA HIS A 422 14.67 8.75 -12.81
C HIS A 422 16.05 9.33 -12.54
N PHE A 423 16.28 10.54 -13.04
CA PHE A 423 17.38 11.39 -12.62
C PHE A 423 17.09 11.93 -11.22
N LEU A 424 17.98 11.67 -10.27
CA LEU A 424 17.96 12.33 -8.98
C LEU A 424 18.37 13.79 -9.16
N PRO A 425 17.84 14.73 -8.33
CA PRO A 425 18.29 16.11 -8.35
C PRO A 425 19.81 16.20 -8.20
N PRO A 426 20.51 16.98 -9.04
CA PRO A 426 21.96 17.08 -8.98
C PRO A 426 22.41 17.68 -7.64
N VAL A 427 23.34 17.00 -6.96
CA VAL A 427 23.87 17.44 -5.66
C VAL A 427 25.23 18.09 -5.88
N ARG A 428 25.38 19.33 -5.43
CA ARG A 428 26.68 20.00 -5.38
C ARG A 428 27.37 19.66 -4.07
N LEU A 429 28.49 18.96 -4.14
CA LEU A 429 29.28 18.56 -2.99
C LEU A 429 30.04 19.75 -2.37
N PRO A 430 30.44 19.66 -1.08
CA PRO A 430 31.17 20.73 -0.39
C PRO A 430 32.50 21.13 -1.05
N ASN A 431 33.10 20.24 -1.84
CA ASN A 431 34.32 20.49 -2.61
C ASN A 431 34.05 21.15 -3.98
N GLY A 432 32.80 21.54 -4.27
CA GLY A 432 32.39 22.20 -5.50
C GLY A 432 32.02 21.27 -6.67
N GLN A 433 32.21 19.95 -6.51
CA GLN A 433 31.85 18.95 -7.52
C GLN A 433 30.33 18.80 -7.67
N LEU A 434 29.88 18.44 -8.86
CA LEU A 434 28.48 18.11 -9.11
C LEU A 434 28.33 16.60 -9.27
N HIS A 435 27.41 16.02 -8.50
CA HIS A 435 27.01 14.63 -8.58
C HIS A 435 25.65 14.52 -9.25
N LEU A 436 25.63 13.88 -10.41
CA LEU A 436 24.42 13.41 -11.07
C LEU A 436 24.26 11.93 -10.74
N ALA A 437 23.09 11.55 -10.26
CA ALA A 437 22.78 10.17 -9.91
C ALA A 437 21.46 9.76 -10.55
N LEU A 438 21.38 8.49 -10.94
CA LEU A 438 20.26 7.89 -11.63
C LEU A 438 19.80 6.66 -10.85
N ARG A 439 18.48 6.50 -10.69
CA ARG A 439 17.88 5.22 -10.32
C ARG A 439 17.41 4.51 -11.58
N GLY A 440 17.94 3.32 -11.81
CA GLY A 440 17.59 2.45 -12.94
C GLY A 440 16.94 1.15 -12.48
N GLN A 441 16.29 0.46 -13.42
CA GLN A 441 15.61 -0.83 -13.21
C GLN A 441 16.57 -1.96 -12.87
N TRP A 442 16.00 -3.01 -12.25
CA TRP A 442 16.68 -4.26 -11.93
C TRP A 442 17.25 -4.93 -13.20
N SER A 443 18.46 -5.50 -13.12
CA SER A 443 19.13 -6.31 -14.16
C SER A 443 19.29 -5.70 -15.56
N LYS A 444 19.20 -4.38 -15.69
CA LYS A 444 19.45 -3.65 -16.94
C LYS A 444 20.79 -2.90 -16.89
N PRO A 445 21.67 -3.05 -17.90
CA PRO A 445 22.82 -2.18 -18.04
C PRO A 445 22.37 -0.81 -18.54
N TYR A 446 23.04 0.24 -18.09
CA TYR A 446 22.72 1.62 -18.46
C TYR A 446 23.96 2.39 -18.88
N ALA A 447 23.80 3.28 -19.86
CA ALA A 447 24.84 4.22 -20.26
C ALA A 447 24.35 5.67 -20.10
N LEU A 448 25.04 6.47 -19.29
CA LEU A 448 24.85 7.92 -19.25
C LEU A 448 25.63 8.56 -20.40
N GLN A 449 24.92 9.29 -21.24
CA GLN A 449 25.47 10.01 -22.38
C GLN A 449 25.31 11.52 -22.20
N VAL A 450 26.24 12.28 -22.78
CA VAL A 450 26.20 13.74 -22.85
C VAL A 450 26.25 14.22 -24.31
N SER A 451 25.62 15.34 -24.61
CA SER A 451 25.67 16.02 -25.91
C SER A 451 25.74 17.53 -25.73
N GLU A 452 26.41 18.24 -26.63
CA GLU A 452 26.39 19.72 -26.66
C GLU A 452 25.29 20.29 -27.59
N ASP A 453 24.72 19.45 -28.46
CA ASP A 453 23.85 19.88 -29.58
C ASP A 453 22.59 19.00 -29.78
N LEU A 454 22.29 18.10 -28.82
CA LEU A 454 21.21 17.10 -28.85
C LEU A 454 21.33 16.01 -29.93
N THR A 455 22.30 16.10 -30.84
CA THR A 455 22.44 15.17 -31.98
C THR A 455 23.64 14.24 -31.82
N ASN A 456 24.74 14.74 -31.28
CA ASN A 456 25.98 14.01 -31.10
C ASN A 456 26.15 13.62 -29.63
N TRP A 457 25.91 12.35 -29.33
CA TRP A 457 25.94 11.81 -27.97
C TRP A 457 27.22 11.03 -27.69
N ILE A 458 27.83 11.28 -26.55
CA ILE A 458 29.06 10.62 -26.08
C ILE A 458 28.77 9.94 -24.74
N THR A 459 29.07 8.65 -24.63
CA THR A 459 28.97 7.92 -23.36
C THR A 459 30.04 8.40 -22.39
N VAL A 460 29.62 8.82 -21.20
CA VAL A 460 30.52 9.35 -20.15
C VAL A 460 30.57 8.47 -18.91
N ALA A 461 29.56 7.65 -18.68
CA ALA A 461 29.58 6.61 -17.66
C ALA A 461 28.72 5.43 -18.12
N THR A 462 29.15 4.22 -17.81
CA THR A 462 28.38 2.99 -18.01
C THR A 462 28.28 2.26 -16.70
N ASN A 463 27.11 1.73 -16.40
CA ASN A 463 26.96 0.76 -15.34
C ASN A 463 26.53 -0.59 -15.93
N ASP A 464 27.45 -1.54 -15.86
CA ASP A 464 27.29 -2.93 -16.26
C ASP A 464 26.89 -3.83 -15.07
N ARG A 465 26.87 -3.28 -13.85
CA ARG A 465 26.44 -3.96 -12.63
C ARG A 465 25.01 -3.57 -12.29
N PRO A 466 24.07 -4.51 -12.28
CA PRO A 466 22.73 -4.27 -11.76
C PRO A 466 22.79 -3.65 -10.34
N HIS A 467 21.90 -2.69 -10.05
CA HIS A 467 21.65 -2.13 -8.69
C HIS A 467 22.65 -1.13 -8.13
N VAL A 468 23.57 -0.61 -8.93
CA VAL A 468 24.48 0.46 -8.52
C VAL A 468 24.03 1.78 -9.16
N PRO A 469 23.95 2.90 -8.42
CA PRO A 469 23.74 4.21 -9.03
C PRO A 469 24.83 4.49 -10.06
N ILE A 470 24.46 5.02 -11.23
CA ILE A 470 25.46 5.51 -12.19
C ILE A 470 26.07 6.78 -11.60
N GLY A 471 27.21 6.64 -10.94
CA GLY A 471 27.96 7.76 -10.40
C GLY A 471 28.72 8.47 -11.50
N TYR A 472 28.43 9.75 -11.70
CA TYR A 472 29.24 10.61 -12.55
C TYR A 472 29.63 11.87 -11.77
N ILE A 473 30.93 12.15 -11.78
CA ILE A 473 31.52 13.35 -11.20
C ILE A 473 31.96 14.25 -12.34
N ASP A 474 31.33 15.41 -12.48
CA ASP A 474 31.79 16.41 -13.45
C ASP A 474 33.11 17.01 -12.98
N SER A 475 34.21 16.51 -13.54
CA SER A 475 35.57 16.96 -13.22
C SER A 475 35.90 18.37 -13.75
N SER A 476 34.96 19.04 -14.43
CA SER A 476 35.18 20.30 -15.14
C SER A 476 34.40 21.53 -14.65
N ALA A 477 33.62 21.43 -13.56
CA ALA A 477 32.73 22.51 -13.13
C ALA A 477 33.48 23.70 -12.49
N PRO A 478 33.42 24.91 -13.09
CA PRO A 478 32.36 25.88 -12.73
C PRO A 478 31.59 26.46 -13.94
N GLY A 479 30.25 26.56 -13.80
CA GLY A 479 29.34 27.26 -14.72
C GLY A 479 28.93 26.46 -15.96
N PHE A 480 28.34 25.26 -15.77
CA PHE A 480 27.62 24.44 -16.76
C PHE A 480 27.64 24.98 -18.21
N ARG A 481 28.55 24.46 -19.04
CA ARG A 481 28.40 24.62 -20.49
C ARG A 481 27.09 23.93 -20.93
N GLN A 482 26.40 24.47 -21.93
CA GLN A 482 25.14 23.93 -22.46
C GLN A 482 25.34 22.48 -22.91
N ARG A 483 25.04 21.54 -22.02
CA ARG A 483 25.19 20.10 -22.25
C ARG A 483 23.92 19.40 -21.81
N PHE A 484 23.45 18.52 -22.68
CA PHE A 484 22.26 17.71 -22.52
C PHE A 484 22.70 16.31 -22.11
N TYR A 485 21.90 15.64 -21.27
CA TYR A 485 22.21 14.32 -20.75
C TYR A 485 21.05 13.36 -21.03
N ARG A 486 21.35 12.12 -21.43
CA ARG A 486 20.35 11.06 -21.62
C ARG A 486 20.89 9.71 -21.16
N VAL A 487 19.99 8.78 -20.85
CA VAL A 487 20.34 7.40 -20.51
C VAL A 487 19.88 6.49 -21.64
N HIS A 488 20.71 5.50 -21.95
CA HIS A 488 20.44 4.44 -22.92
C HIS A 488 20.50 3.07 -22.25
#